data_AF-A0A6N6MMV5-F1
#
_entry.id   AF-A0A6N6MMV5-F1
#
_cell.length_a   1.000
_cell.length_b   1.000
_cell.length_c   1.000
_cell.angle_alpha   90.00
_cell.angle_beta   90.00
_cell.angle_gamma   90.00
#
_symmetry.space_group_name_H-M   'P 1'
#
loop_
_entity.id
_entity.type
_entity.pdbx_description
1 polymer ?
#
loop_
_entity_poly.entity_id
_entity_poly.type
_entity_poly.pdbx_seq_one_letter_code
_entity_poly.pdbx_strand_id
1 'polypeptide(L)'
;MVDALRRPSLPLRLRQAGRDLGVRYVLTGSVRRAGERIRVNSQLADATSGAQIWSDRFESDRNTFAELQDELIARLARTLDLELTEAESRRAQKERSENLDASDIAMRGWSVRNRPITQQQLAEAQDLFEQSLRLDPRLAHAQIGLARTLAAKVNVRWSTSQETDLTRAEALNSEVLATHPGDAMARDLRLMEAAGGSARRCRARCPNAP
;
A
#
# COMPACT_ATOMS: atom_id res chain seq x y z
N MET A 1 -30.18 -4.52 -31.41
CA MET A 1 -28.83 -4.79 -30.85
C MET A 1 -28.16 -3.45 -30.63
N VAL A 2 -28.39 -2.81 -29.47
CA VAL A 2 -27.70 -1.57 -29.08
C VAL A 2 -27.20 -1.78 -27.67
N ASP A 3 -25.88 -1.82 -27.55
CA ASP A 3 -25.11 -2.11 -26.37
C ASP A 3 -25.26 -0.96 -25.36
N ALA A 4 -26.08 -1.18 -24.34
CA ALA A 4 -26.29 -0.24 -23.26
C ALA A 4 -25.01 -0.21 -22.42
N LEU A 5 -24.23 0.86 -22.59
CA LEU A 5 -23.06 1.22 -21.77
C LEU A 5 -23.32 0.92 -20.29
N ARG A 6 -22.87 -0.26 -19.84
CA ARG A 6 -22.93 -0.69 -18.45
C ARG A 6 -21.95 0.16 -17.67
N ARG A 7 -22.41 1.33 -17.23
CA ARG A 7 -21.70 2.24 -16.35
C ARG A 7 -21.20 1.45 -15.13
N PRO A 8 -19.88 1.25 -14.96
CA PRO A 8 -19.36 0.48 -13.82
C PRO A 8 -19.78 1.15 -12.51
N SER A 9 -19.97 0.35 -11.46
CA SER A 9 -20.36 0.84 -10.15
C SER A 9 -19.32 1.85 -9.62
N LEU A 10 -19.77 2.81 -8.80
CA LEU A 10 -18.90 3.87 -8.26
C LEU A 10 -17.62 3.30 -7.61
N PRO A 11 -17.65 2.22 -6.80
CA PRO A 11 -16.44 1.63 -6.22
C PRO A 11 -15.43 1.13 -7.25
N LEU A 12 -15.89 0.55 -8.36
CA LEU A 12 -15.02 0.09 -9.44
C LEU A 12 -14.33 1.25 -10.16
N ARG A 13 -15.04 2.37 -10.37
CA ARG A 13 -14.43 3.57 -10.96
C ARG A 13 -13.39 4.20 -10.06
N LEU A 14 -13.66 4.27 -8.76
CA LEU A 14 -12.72 4.83 -7.79
C LEU A 14 -11.43 4.01 -7.73
N ARG A 15 -11.54 2.68 -7.80
CA ARG A 15 -10.39 1.78 -7.89
C ARG A 15 -9.58 1.94 -9.17
N GLN A 16 -10.26 2.12 -10.29
CA GLN A 16 -9.60 2.38 -11.57
C GLN A 16 -8.87 3.74 -11.54
N ALA A 17 -9.54 4.79 -11.08
CA ALA A 17 -8.96 6.13 -10.95
C ALA A 17 -7.73 6.15 -10.03
N GLY A 18 -7.77 5.43 -8.91
CA GLY A 18 -6.61 5.29 -8.01
C GLY A 18 -5.40 4.63 -8.68
N ARG A 19 -5.63 3.62 -9.52
CA ARG A 19 -4.55 2.96 -10.28
C ARG A 19 -3.98 3.85 -11.38
N ASP A 20 -4.86 4.48 -12.15
CA ASP A 20 -4.46 5.28 -13.32
C ASP A 20 -3.74 6.58 -12.91
N LEU A 21 -4.11 7.16 -11.76
CA LEU A 21 -3.54 8.41 -11.25
C LEU A 21 -2.48 8.20 -10.15
N GLY A 22 -2.28 6.97 -9.67
CA GLY A 22 -1.34 6.67 -8.59
C GLY A 22 -1.73 7.27 -7.23
N VAL A 23 -3.02 7.53 -7.00
CA VAL A 23 -3.52 8.17 -5.78
C VAL A 23 -4.22 7.18 -4.85
N ARG A 24 -4.01 7.34 -3.53
CA ARG A 24 -4.64 6.47 -2.52
C ARG A 24 -6.07 6.87 -2.19
N TYR A 25 -6.38 8.15 -2.21
CA TYR A 25 -7.69 8.68 -1.86
C TYR A 25 -8.26 9.46 -3.04
N VAL A 26 -9.55 9.29 -3.28
CA VAL A 26 -10.27 10.00 -4.32
C VAL A 26 -11.42 10.75 -3.68
N LEU A 27 -11.40 12.08 -3.82
CA LEU A 27 -12.53 12.94 -3.51
C LEU A 27 -13.43 13.01 -4.74
N THR A 28 -14.70 12.68 -4.55
CA THR A 28 -15.74 12.86 -5.57
C THR A 28 -16.81 13.78 -5.05
N GLY A 29 -17.47 14.51 -5.94
CA GLY A 29 -18.57 15.36 -5.55
C GLY A 29 -19.54 15.64 -6.69
N SER A 30 -20.70 16.16 -6.34
CA SER A 30 -21.70 16.64 -7.28
C SER A 30 -22.28 17.96 -6.81
N VAL A 31 -22.47 18.87 -7.75
CA VAL A 31 -23.16 20.13 -7.51
C VAL A 31 -24.48 20.09 -8.25
N ARG A 32 -25.58 20.35 -7.54
CA ARG A 32 -26.92 20.50 -8.12
C ARG A 32 -27.43 21.89 -7.82
N ARG A 33 -28.07 22.50 -8.82
CA ARG A 33 -28.72 23.80 -8.72
C ARG A 33 -30.23 23.60 -8.82
N ALA A 34 -30.98 24.19 -7.91
CA ALA A 34 -32.44 24.16 -7.90
C ALA A 34 -32.97 25.56 -7.53
N GLY A 35 -33.33 26.35 -8.54
CA GLY A 35 -33.70 27.76 -8.36
C GLY A 35 -32.55 28.55 -7.73
N GLU A 36 -32.84 29.19 -6.61
CA GLU A 36 -31.87 29.98 -5.83
C GLU A 36 -31.03 29.14 -4.86
N ARG A 37 -31.16 27.80 -4.84
CA ARG A 37 -30.36 26.93 -3.95
C ARG A 37 -29.31 26.13 -4.70
N ILE A 38 -28.11 26.08 -4.10
CA ILE A 38 -27.00 25.24 -4.54
C ILE A 38 -26.80 24.15 -3.50
N ARG A 39 -26.79 22.89 -3.95
CA ARG A 39 -26.47 21.72 -3.13
C ARG A 39 -25.17 21.10 -3.63
N VAL A 40 -24.20 20.97 -2.75
CA VAL A 40 -22.93 20.28 -3.00
C VAL A 40 -22.92 19.01 -2.16
N ASN A 41 -22.71 17.86 -2.80
CA ASN A 41 -22.39 16.63 -2.09
C ASN A 41 -20.92 16.29 -2.36
N SER A 42 -20.20 15.88 -1.34
CA SER A 42 -18.81 15.45 -1.43
C SER A 42 -18.62 14.13 -0.70
N GLN A 43 -17.75 13.28 -1.22
CA GLN A 43 -17.41 11.98 -0.67
C GLN A 43 -15.94 11.69 -0.88
N LEU A 44 -15.25 11.31 0.19
CA LEU A 44 -13.89 10.82 0.17
C LEU A 44 -13.90 9.29 0.24
N ALA A 45 -13.15 8.65 -0.65
CA ALA A 45 -13.04 7.19 -0.68
C ALA A 45 -11.58 6.72 -0.79
N ASP A 46 -11.31 5.57 -0.19
CA ASP A 46 -10.08 4.80 -0.37
C ASP A 46 -10.11 4.17 -1.77
N ALA A 47 -9.18 4.57 -2.63
CA ALA A 47 -9.10 4.10 -4.00
C ALA A 47 -8.58 2.67 -4.13
N THR A 48 -8.03 2.08 -3.08
CA THR A 48 -7.59 0.67 -3.10
C THR A 48 -8.74 -0.27 -2.75
N SER A 49 -9.52 0.07 -1.74
CA SER A 49 -10.65 -0.74 -1.25
C SER A 49 -12.00 -0.33 -1.84
N GLY A 50 -12.11 0.87 -2.41
CA GLY A 50 -13.38 1.48 -2.80
C GLY A 50 -14.28 1.84 -1.61
N ALA A 51 -13.76 1.78 -0.38
CA ALA A 51 -14.52 2.09 0.83
C ALA A 51 -14.72 3.60 0.97
N GLN A 52 -15.92 3.99 1.38
CA GLN A 52 -16.20 5.37 1.76
C GLN A 52 -15.52 5.67 3.11
N ILE A 53 -14.73 6.75 3.14
CA ILE A 53 -14.08 7.25 4.35
C ILE A 53 -14.97 8.33 4.98
N TRP A 54 -15.48 9.23 4.15
CA TRP A 54 -16.28 10.36 4.59
C TRP A 54 -17.26 10.78 3.49
N SER A 55 -18.37 11.38 3.89
CA SER A 55 -19.29 12.05 2.99
C SER A 55 -19.99 13.20 3.69
N ASP A 56 -20.23 14.30 2.98
CA ASP A 56 -20.93 15.46 3.52
C ASP A 56 -21.73 16.18 2.44
N ARG A 57 -22.66 17.02 2.89
CA ARG A 57 -23.59 17.77 2.05
C ARG A 57 -23.70 19.20 2.55
N PHE A 58 -23.45 20.13 1.63
CA PHE A 58 -23.58 21.56 1.85
C PHE A 58 -24.74 22.11 1.03
N GLU A 59 -25.51 23.01 1.64
CA GLU A 59 -26.56 23.78 0.97
C GLU A 59 -26.32 25.26 1.23
N SER A 60 -26.45 26.07 0.19
CA SER A 60 -26.33 27.52 0.28
C SER A 60 -27.23 28.20 -0.75
N ASP A 61 -27.68 29.40 -0.43
CA ASP A 61 -28.40 30.25 -1.38
C ASP A 61 -27.42 30.85 -2.40
N ARG A 62 -27.89 31.02 -3.64
CA ARG A 62 -27.07 31.37 -4.80
C ARG A 62 -26.39 32.73 -4.65
N ASN A 63 -27.07 33.69 -4.02
CA ASN A 63 -26.54 35.04 -3.80
C ASN A 63 -25.42 35.06 -2.76
N THR A 64 -25.46 34.16 -1.78
CA THR A 64 -24.43 34.03 -0.72
C THR A 64 -23.35 33.02 -1.07
N PHE A 65 -23.58 32.11 -2.03
CA PHE A 65 -22.62 31.09 -2.44
C PHE A 65 -21.34 31.68 -3.07
N ALA A 66 -21.46 32.81 -3.77
CA ALA A 66 -20.30 33.49 -4.35
C ALA A 66 -19.38 34.07 -3.25
N GLU A 67 -19.97 34.62 -2.19
CA GLU A 67 -19.25 35.22 -1.05
C GLU A 67 -18.74 34.16 -0.07
N LEU A 68 -19.43 33.01 0.04
CA LEU A 68 -19.08 31.90 0.94
C LEU A 68 -18.21 30.82 0.27
N GLN A 69 -17.80 31.00 -0.99
CA GLN A 69 -17.06 29.98 -1.72
C GLN A 69 -15.74 29.65 -1.03
N ASP A 70 -15.00 30.68 -0.61
CA ASP A 70 -13.72 30.51 0.08
C ASP A 70 -13.91 29.90 1.48
N GLU A 71 -14.98 30.26 2.18
CA GLU A 71 -15.30 29.71 3.49
C GLU A 71 -15.71 28.23 3.41
N LEU A 72 -16.52 27.87 2.40
CA LEU A 72 -16.91 26.50 2.11
C LEU A 72 -15.71 25.65 1.70
N ILE A 73 -14.83 26.17 0.84
CA ILE A 73 -13.59 25.50 0.43
C ILE A 73 -12.68 25.32 1.65
N ALA A 74 -12.51 26.36 2.48
CA ALA A 74 -11.68 26.28 3.67
C ALA A 74 -12.25 25.28 4.70
N ARG A 75 -13.57 25.24 4.86
CA ARG A 75 -14.24 24.25 5.72
C ARG A 75 -14.08 22.84 5.19
N LEU A 76 -14.30 22.62 3.89
CA LEU A 76 -14.08 21.35 3.22
C LEU A 76 -12.62 20.89 3.38
N ALA A 77 -11.65 21.77 3.13
CA ALA A 77 -10.23 21.46 3.27
C ALA A 77 -9.87 21.03 4.69
N ARG A 78 -10.35 21.77 5.71
CA ARG A 78 -10.14 21.40 7.13
C ARG A 78 -10.76 20.06 7.48
N THR A 79 -12.00 19.81 7.06
CA THR A 79 -12.66 18.53 7.32
C THR A 79 -11.94 17.37 6.62
N LEU A 80 -11.51 17.57 5.37
CA LEU A 80 -10.76 16.56 4.63
C LEU A 80 -9.39 16.28 5.26
N ASP A 81 -8.69 17.31 5.72
CA ASP A 81 -7.40 17.15 6.40
C ASP A 81 -7.54 16.32 7.69
N LEU A 82 -8.58 16.58 8.50
CA LEU A 82 -8.89 15.80 9.69
C LEU A 82 -9.25 14.35 9.36
N GLU A 83 -10.17 14.13 8.42
CA GLU A 83 -10.62 12.78 8.04
C GLU A 83 -9.49 11.95 7.41
N LEU A 84 -8.64 12.58 6.61
CA LEU A 84 -7.46 11.96 6.02
C LEU A 84 -6.43 11.62 7.10
N THR A 85 -6.16 12.55 8.02
CA THR A 85 -5.26 12.34 9.17
C THR A 85 -5.76 11.20 10.04
N GLU A 86 -7.06 11.14 10.32
CA GLU A 86 -7.65 10.05 11.09
C GLU A 86 -7.65 8.72 10.33
N ALA A 87 -7.91 8.73 9.01
CA ALA A 87 -7.86 7.53 8.19
C ALA A 87 -6.43 6.96 8.13
N GLU A 88 -5.43 7.81 7.94
CA GLU A 88 -4.01 7.42 7.99
C GLU A 88 -3.58 7.02 9.41
N SER A 89 -4.07 7.69 10.46
CA SER A 89 -3.79 7.31 11.84
C SER A 89 -4.42 5.96 12.20
N ARG A 90 -5.68 5.72 11.85
CA ARG A 90 -6.37 4.42 12.02
C ARG A 90 -5.68 3.32 11.22
N ARG A 91 -5.23 3.63 10.01
CA ARG A 91 -4.43 2.71 9.20
C ARG A 91 -3.10 2.42 9.88
N ALA A 92 -2.35 3.43 10.28
CA ALA A 92 -1.10 3.29 11.02
C ALA A 92 -1.30 2.60 12.38
N GLN A 93 -2.47 2.70 13.01
CA GLN A 93 -2.84 1.95 14.22
C GLN A 93 -3.19 0.49 13.91
N LYS A 94 -3.81 0.22 12.77
CA LYS A 94 -4.10 -1.13 12.31
C LYS A 94 -2.86 -1.85 11.78
N GLU A 95 -1.92 -1.09 11.24
CA GLU A 95 -0.58 -1.52 10.81
C GLU A 95 0.46 -1.39 11.94
N ARG A 96 0.07 -0.85 13.12
CA ARG A 96 0.95 -0.77 14.29
C ARG A 96 1.14 -2.19 14.83
N SER A 97 2.39 -2.60 14.95
CA SER A 97 2.79 -3.66 15.87
C SER A 97 2.19 -3.38 17.26
N GLU A 98 1.60 -4.39 17.90
CA GLU A 98 1.22 -4.32 19.32
C GLU A 98 2.47 -4.13 20.20
N ASN A 99 3.65 -4.41 19.64
CA ASN A 99 4.95 -4.30 20.28
C ASN A 99 5.81 -3.20 19.61
N LEU A 100 5.87 -2.02 20.24
CA LEU A 100 6.62 -0.86 19.73
C LEU A 100 8.12 -1.17 19.58
N ASP A 101 8.68 -2.05 20.42
CA ASP A 101 10.08 -2.48 20.32
C ASP A 101 10.31 -3.31 19.06
N ALA A 102 9.34 -4.18 18.68
CA ALA A 102 9.41 -4.93 17.44
C ALA A 102 9.43 -4.01 16.21
N SER A 103 8.62 -2.95 16.23
CA SER A 103 8.59 -1.93 15.16
C SER A 103 9.90 -1.15 15.07
N ASP A 104 10.46 -0.69 16.19
CA ASP A 104 11.75 0.03 16.20
C ASP A 104 12.88 -0.83 15.62
N ILE A 105 12.97 -2.09 16.05
CA ILE A 105 13.97 -3.01 15.54
C ILE A 105 13.77 -3.27 14.04
N ALA A 106 12.53 -3.40 13.57
CA ALA A 106 12.24 -3.52 12.14
C ALA A 106 12.71 -2.28 11.37
N MET A 107 12.43 -1.08 11.86
CA MET A 107 12.88 0.17 11.25
C MET A 107 14.41 0.25 11.17
N ARG A 108 15.12 -0.21 12.21
CA ARG A 108 16.59 -0.33 12.19
C ARG A 108 17.06 -1.30 11.10
N GLY A 109 16.38 -2.44 10.94
CA GLY A 109 16.65 -3.40 9.86
C GLY A 109 16.50 -2.77 8.47
N TRP A 110 15.44 -1.98 8.26
CA TRP A 110 15.25 -1.24 7.01
C TRP A 110 16.28 -0.15 6.78
N SER A 111 16.70 0.56 7.83
CA SER A 111 17.78 1.55 7.76
C SER A 111 19.09 0.93 7.27
N VAL A 112 19.47 -0.23 7.82
CA VAL A 112 20.63 -1.02 7.37
C VAL A 112 20.45 -1.46 5.90
N ARG A 113 19.28 -2.01 5.56
CA ARG A 113 18.98 -2.52 4.22
C ARG A 113 18.97 -1.44 3.13
N ASN A 114 18.68 -0.18 3.48
CA ASN A 114 18.66 0.94 2.55
C ASN A 114 20.05 1.54 2.28
N ARG A 115 21.10 1.06 2.96
CA ARG A 115 22.49 1.41 2.66
C ARG A 115 22.99 0.64 1.44
N PRO A 116 24.14 1.03 0.85
CA PRO A 116 24.78 0.24 -0.20
C PRO A 116 24.93 -1.23 0.19
N ILE A 117 24.57 -2.13 -0.73
CA ILE A 117 24.51 -3.57 -0.46
C ILE A 117 25.91 -4.13 -0.23
N THR A 118 26.13 -4.69 0.96
CA THR A 118 27.31 -5.51 1.29
C THR A 118 26.87 -6.77 2.02
N GLN A 119 27.73 -7.79 2.05
CA GLN A 119 27.43 -9.05 2.75
C GLN A 119 27.14 -8.80 4.24
N GLN A 120 27.91 -7.91 4.87
CA GLN A 120 27.71 -7.51 6.26
C GLN A 120 26.37 -6.80 6.47
N GLN A 121 25.99 -5.86 5.60
CA GLN A 121 24.72 -5.14 5.75
C GLN A 121 23.51 -6.07 5.56
N LEU A 122 23.56 -7.04 4.64
CA LEU A 122 22.48 -8.02 4.50
C LEU A 122 22.39 -8.98 5.69
N ALA A 123 23.52 -9.36 6.28
CA ALA A 123 23.53 -10.17 7.51
C ALA A 123 22.95 -9.38 8.70
N GLU A 124 23.40 -8.14 8.90
CA GLU A 124 22.91 -7.26 9.97
C GLU A 124 21.40 -6.98 9.82
N ALA A 125 20.92 -6.69 8.60
CA ALA A 125 19.51 -6.49 8.34
C ALA A 125 18.69 -7.76 8.64
N GLN A 126 19.19 -8.94 8.24
CA GLN A 126 18.54 -10.21 8.55
C GLN A 126 18.40 -10.39 10.06
N ASP A 127 19.47 -10.19 10.82
CA ASP A 127 19.47 -10.36 12.28
C ASP A 127 18.48 -9.41 12.97
N LEU A 128 18.36 -8.17 12.49
CA LEU A 128 17.40 -7.19 12.99
C LEU A 128 15.95 -7.63 12.69
N PHE A 129 15.66 -8.07 11.47
CA PHE A 129 14.31 -8.56 11.17
C PHE A 129 13.96 -9.84 11.95
N GLU A 130 14.92 -10.74 12.15
CA GLU A 130 14.71 -11.91 12.99
C GLU A 130 14.50 -11.54 14.47
N GLN A 131 15.20 -10.53 14.99
CA GLN A 131 14.96 -9.99 16.33
C GLN A 131 13.55 -9.40 16.46
N SER A 132 13.14 -8.61 15.47
CA SER A 132 11.80 -8.03 15.42
C SER A 132 10.71 -9.11 15.39
N LEU A 133 10.86 -10.13 14.55
CA LEU A 133 9.91 -11.24 14.45
C LEU A 133 9.88 -12.18 15.65
N ARG A 134 10.93 -12.18 16.50
CA ARG A 134 10.85 -12.85 17.81
C ARG A 134 9.93 -12.12 18.78
N LEU A 135 9.82 -10.81 18.65
CA LEU A 135 8.97 -9.97 19.50
C LEU A 135 7.53 -9.89 18.99
N ASP A 136 7.36 -9.75 17.67
CA ASP A 136 6.06 -9.83 17.00
C ASP A 136 6.18 -10.65 15.71
N PRO A 137 5.84 -11.95 15.74
CA PRO A 137 5.91 -12.83 14.58
C PRO A 137 4.99 -12.42 13.42
N ARG A 138 3.95 -11.61 13.69
CA ARG A 138 2.94 -11.19 12.72
C ARG A 138 3.19 -9.79 12.16
N LEU A 139 4.30 -9.16 12.55
CA LEU A 139 4.64 -7.83 12.08
C LEU A 139 4.97 -7.86 10.59
N ALA A 140 3.98 -7.56 9.76
CA ALA A 140 4.08 -7.60 8.30
C ALA A 140 5.29 -6.83 7.76
N HIS A 141 5.60 -5.68 8.36
CA HIS A 141 6.75 -4.85 7.99
C HIS A 141 8.10 -5.57 8.17
N ALA A 142 8.24 -6.37 9.23
CA ALA A 142 9.43 -7.18 9.49
C ALA A 142 9.45 -8.47 8.64
N GLN A 143 8.29 -9.09 8.43
CA GLN A 143 8.14 -10.27 7.56
C GLN A 143 8.61 -9.95 6.13
N ILE A 144 8.16 -8.82 5.56
CA ILE A 144 8.60 -8.35 4.24
C ILE A 144 10.08 -7.95 4.23
N GLY A 145 10.57 -7.28 5.28
CA GLY A 145 11.98 -6.91 5.41
C GLY A 145 12.90 -8.13 5.37
N LEU A 146 12.54 -9.19 6.10
CA LEU A 146 13.27 -10.46 6.09
C LEU A 146 13.18 -11.15 4.73
N ALA A 147 11.98 -11.29 4.16
CA ALA A 147 11.78 -11.92 2.86
C ALA A 147 12.62 -11.26 1.76
N ARG A 148 12.61 -9.92 1.69
CA ARG A 148 13.42 -9.17 0.72
C ARG A 148 14.93 -9.29 0.99
N THR A 149 15.35 -9.45 2.23
CA THR A 149 16.77 -9.64 2.60
C THR A 149 17.26 -11.01 2.16
N LEU A 150 16.48 -12.07 2.42
CA LEU A 150 16.77 -13.43 1.98
C LEU A 150 16.84 -13.52 0.45
N ALA A 151 15.83 -12.97 -0.24
CA ALA A 151 15.83 -12.90 -1.71
C ALA A 151 17.05 -12.13 -2.26
N ALA A 152 17.43 -11.02 -1.64
CA ALA A 152 18.62 -10.27 -2.02
C ALA A 152 19.90 -11.09 -1.86
N LYS A 153 20.09 -11.79 -0.73
CA LYS A 153 21.24 -12.67 -0.48
C LYS A 153 21.37 -13.75 -1.56
N VAL A 154 20.27 -14.32 -2.00
CA VAL A 154 20.25 -15.31 -3.10
C VAL A 154 20.65 -14.66 -4.42
N ASN A 155 20.08 -13.50 -4.76
CA ASN A 155 20.36 -12.80 -6.01
C ASN A 155 21.83 -12.38 -6.14
N VAL A 156 22.45 -11.92 -5.05
CA VAL A 156 23.87 -11.52 -5.00
C VAL A 156 24.82 -12.68 -4.70
N ARG A 157 24.31 -13.93 -4.62
CA ARG A 157 25.06 -15.17 -4.35
C ARG A 157 25.83 -15.21 -3.02
N TRP A 158 25.30 -14.54 -2.00
CA TRP A 158 25.81 -14.62 -0.62
C TRP A 158 24.97 -15.52 0.30
N SER A 159 23.95 -16.19 -0.26
CA SER A 159 23.21 -17.24 0.44
C SER A 159 24.00 -18.56 0.41
N THR A 160 24.13 -19.20 1.57
CA THR A 160 24.70 -20.54 1.72
C THR A 160 23.69 -21.65 1.43
N SER A 161 22.39 -21.38 1.52
CA SER A 161 21.31 -22.32 1.24
C SER A 161 20.19 -21.63 0.47
N GLN A 162 20.37 -21.52 -0.85
CA GLN A 162 19.49 -20.74 -1.71
C GLN A 162 18.04 -21.24 -1.67
N GLU A 163 17.83 -22.55 -1.67
CA GLU A 163 16.49 -23.15 -1.65
C GLU A 163 15.75 -22.85 -0.33
N THR A 164 16.45 -22.96 0.79
CA THR A 164 15.89 -22.64 2.12
C THR A 164 15.53 -21.17 2.23
N ASP A 165 16.44 -20.28 1.81
CA ASP A 165 16.23 -18.82 1.88
C ASP A 165 15.07 -18.37 0.99
N LEU A 166 14.95 -18.94 -0.22
CA LEU A 166 13.83 -18.65 -1.12
C LEU A 166 12.49 -19.17 -0.58
N THR A 167 12.46 -20.41 -0.08
CA THR A 167 11.24 -21.01 0.48
C THR A 167 10.74 -20.19 1.67
N ARG A 168 11.65 -19.76 2.54
CA ARG A 168 11.32 -18.92 3.70
C ARG A 168 10.86 -17.53 3.28
N ALA A 169 11.49 -16.91 2.28
CA ALA A 169 11.07 -15.62 1.75
C ALA A 169 9.64 -15.69 1.16
N GLU A 170 9.35 -16.71 0.36
CA GLU A 170 8.04 -16.91 -0.26
C GLU A 170 6.95 -17.16 0.79
N ALA A 171 7.24 -17.94 1.83
CA ALA A 171 6.31 -18.19 2.92
C ALA A 171 5.94 -16.89 3.66
N LEU A 172 6.94 -16.10 4.06
CA LEU A 172 6.73 -14.81 4.73
C LEU A 172 5.95 -13.83 3.84
N ASN A 173 6.31 -13.74 2.55
CA ASN A 173 5.62 -12.85 1.60
C ASN A 173 4.16 -13.28 1.38
N SER A 174 3.90 -14.58 1.30
CA SER A 174 2.55 -15.13 1.13
C SER A 174 1.66 -14.88 2.34
N GLU A 175 2.21 -14.97 3.55
CA GLU A 175 1.49 -14.65 4.78
C GLU A 175 1.08 -13.17 4.83
N VAL A 176 2.00 -12.27 4.46
CA VAL A 176 1.70 -10.84 4.38
C VAL A 176 0.63 -10.57 3.31
N LEU A 177 0.69 -11.21 2.14
CA LEU A 177 -0.35 -11.02 1.12
C LEU A 177 -1.71 -11.59 1.53
N ALA A 178 -1.75 -12.62 2.38
CA ALA A 178 -2.98 -13.17 2.89
C ALA A 178 -3.65 -12.23 3.92
N THR A 179 -2.85 -11.61 4.78
CA THR A 179 -3.31 -10.70 5.84
C THR A 179 -3.50 -9.26 5.36
N HIS A 180 -2.61 -8.79 4.49
CA HIS A 180 -2.56 -7.46 3.92
C HIS A 180 -2.51 -7.55 2.39
N PRO A 181 -3.63 -7.95 1.72
CA PRO A 181 -3.66 -8.07 0.28
C PRO A 181 -3.39 -6.76 -0.46
N GLY A 182 -3.32 -5.61 0.22
CA GLY A 182 -3.01 -4.28 -0.32
C GLY A 182 -1.53 -3.92 -0.29
N ASP A 183 -0.68 -4.68 0.40
CA ASP A 183 0.71 -4.28 0.67
C ASP A 183 1.52 -4.13 -0.62
N ALA A 184 2.10 -2.94 -0.82
CA ALA A 184 2.81 -2.58 -2.04
C ALA A 184 4.15 -3.33 -2.15
N MET A 185 4.87 -3.50 -1.05
CA MET A 185 6.18 -4.15 -1.03
C MET A 185 6.07 -5.67 -1.19
N ALA A 186 5.02 -6.27 -0.61
CA ALA A 186 4.73 -7.69 -0.78
C ALA A 186 4.37 -8.04 -2.23
N ARG A 187 3.58 -7.18 -2.88
CA ARG A 187 3.27 -7.30 -4.31
C ARG A 187 4.50 -7.16 -5.19
N ASP A 188 5.31 -6.13 -4.94
CA ASP A 188 6.57 -5.90 -5.65
C ASP A 188 7.50 -7.12 -5.58
N LEU A 189 7.70 -7.65 -4.36
CA LEU A 189 8.52 -8.85 -4.15
C LEU A 189 7.99 -10.05 -4.94
N ARG A 190 6.67 -10.29 -4.93
CA ARG A 190 6.06 -11.39 -5.70
C ARG A 190 6.28 -11.24 -7.21
N LEU A 191 6.24 -10.02 -7.74
CA LEU A 191 6.54 -9.75 -9.15
C LEU A 191 8.00 -10.06 -9.47
N MET A 192 8.93 -9.67 -8.59
CA MET A 192 10.35 -9.98 -8.73
C MET A 192 10.62 -11.50 -8.68
N GLU A 193 9.95 -12.22 -7.78
CA GLU A 193 10.05 -13.69 -7.66
C GLU A 193 9.52 -14.39 -8.91
N ALA A 194 8.40 -13.94 -9.48
CA ALA A 194 7.85 -14.48 -10.72
C ALA A 194 8.80 -14.26 -11.91
N ALA A 195 9.40 -13.07 -12.02
CA ALA A 195 10.40 -12.76 -13.04
C ALA A 195 11.68 -13.61 -12.87
N GLY A 196 12.19 -13.73 -11.64
CA GLY A 196 13.37 -14.53 -11.32
C GLY A 196 13.13 -16.05 -11.48
N GLY A 197 11.92 -16.52 -11.19
CA GLY A 197 11.51 -17.92 -11.39
C GLY A 197 11.43 -18.32 -12.86
N SER A 198 11.05 -17.40 -13.75
CA SER A 198 11.15 -17.60 -15.20
C SER A 198 12.60 -17.78 -15.64
N ALA A 199 13.50 -16.91 -15.18
CA ALA A 199 14.93 -17.00 -15.49
C ALA A 199 15.59 -18.29 -14.94
N ARG A 200 15.22 -18.72 -13.73
CA ARG A 200 15.68 -19.98 -13.13
C ARG A 200 15.16 -21.21 -13.88
N ARG A 201 13.88 -21.22 -14.30
CA ARG A 201 13.29 -22.30 -15.11
C ARG A 201 13.92 -22.39 -16.51
N CYS A 202 14.20 -21.27 -17.16
CA CYS A 202 14.91 -21.26 -18.44
C CYS A 202 16.34 -21.82 -18.30
N ARG A 203 17.04 -21.46 -17.21
CA ARG A 203 18.40 -21.93 -16.96
C ARG A 203 18.46 -23.42 -16.57
N ALA A 204 17.48 -23.92 -15.83
CA ALA A 204 17.35 -25.35 -15.52
C ALA A 204 17.00 -26.21 -16.76
N ARG A 205 16.32 -25.63 -17.76
CA ARG A 205 16.00 -26.29 -19.04
C ARG A 205 17.13 -26.26 -20.07
N CYS A 206 18.13 -25.40 -19.90
CA CYS A 206 19.28 -25.29 -20.79
C CYS A 206 20.59 -25.36 -19.99
N PRO A 207 21.02 -26.55 -19.53
CA PRO A 207 22.28 -26.68 -18.79
C PRO A 207 23.52 -26.42 -19.67
N ASN A 208 23.39 -26.48 -21.00
CA ASN A 208 24.46 -26.26 -21.99
C ASN A 208 23.98 -25.38 -23.15
N ALA A 209 23.71 -24.08 -22.90
CA ALA A 209 23.71 -23.11 -24.00
C ALA A 209 25.16 -22.61 -24.19
N PRO A 210 25.67 -22.52 -25.43
CA PRO A 210 27.07 -22.21 -25.73
C PRO A 210 27.53 -20.84 -25.22
#